data_AF-A0A924MRA3-F1
#
_entry.id   AF-A0A924MRA3-F1
#
_cell.length_a   1.000
_cell.length_b   1.000
_cell.length_c   1.000
_cell.angle_alpha   90.00
_cell.angle_beta   90.00
_cell.angle_gamma   90.00
#
_symmetry.space_group_name_H-M   'P 1'
#
loop_
_entity.id
_entity.type
_entity.pdbx_description
1 polymer ?
#
loop_
_entity_poly.entity_id
_entity_poly.type
_entity_poly.pdbx_seq_one_letter_code
_entity_poly.pdbx_strand_id
1 'polypeptide(L)'
;MSHPPAAADCEPIPTGEPVLYLRGGLNNWAALDEFAFTYSCDAYYVNVKLTGHQEFKIADESWTPQFTYGAKGAGATVPANAAFGLGRGTLPGGAGNLAHAFTGEHTLRLSFPGGQPTLLIGPKTFADPVRKQVTDPVALSLVHDSRLLADRSPFGAVTAGTKVQFAIRAAKGVDSIVMVLEKRRLEGNQDLLEYSEIERIPLQREAAASGTERWTGTHEFNEP
;
A
#
# COMPACT_ATOMS: atom_id res chain seq x y z
N MET A 1 -8.97 3.10 44.04
CA MET A 1 -9.49 2.61 42.74
C MET A 1 -8.74 3.37 41.67
N SER A 2 -7.74 2.72 41.07
CA SER A 2 -6.86 3.33 40.07
C SER A 2 -7.58 3.30 38.73
N HIS A 3 -7.88 4.47 38.16
CA HIS A 3 -8.37 4.57 36.78
C HIS A 3 -7.29 4.05 35.81
N PRO A 4 -7.65 3.32 34.74
CA PRO A 4 -6.75 3.10 33.63
C PRO A 4 -6.44 4.46 32.94
N PRO A 5 -5.20 4.71 32.49
CA PRO A 5 -4.88 5.93 31.76
C PRO A 5 -5.70 6.00 30.47
N ALA A 6 -6.39 7.12 30.29
CA ALA A 6 -7.24 7.40 29.13
C ALA A 6 -6.40 7.62 27.86
N ALA A 7 -7.00 7.33 26.70
CA ALA A 7 -6.50 7.54 25.34
C ALA A 7 -6.35 9.04 24.95
N ALA A 8 -5.81 9.87 25.85
CA ALA A 8 -5.80 11.33 25.75
C ALA A 8 -4.55 11.93 25.06
N ASP A 9 -3.54 11.12 24.75
CA ASP A 9 -2.24 11.60 24.24
C ASP A 9 -2.00 11.29 22.75
N CYS A 10 -3.01 10.78 22.04
CA CYS A 10 -2.90 10.45 20.63
C CYS A 10 -3.27 11.67 19.78
N GLU A 11 -2.28 12.33 19.17
CA GLU A 11 -2.55 13.39 18.21
C GLU A 11 -3.28 12.79 17.00
N PRO A 12 -4.35 13.38 16.47
CA PRO A 12 -4.97 12.90 15.24
C PRO A 12 -4.07 13.19 14.03
N ILE A 13 -4.21 12.39 12.97
CA ILE A 13 -3.60 12.72 11.67
C ILE A 13 -4.06 14.13 11.27
N PRO A 14 -3.15 15.03 10.86
CA PRO A 14 -3.55 16.34 10.38
C PRO A 14 -4.50 16.22 9.17
N THR A 15 -5.63 16.93 9.23
CA THR A 15 -6.68 16.84 8.20
C THR A 15 -6.14 17.20 6.83
N GLY A 16 -6.37 16.32 5.85
CA GLY A 16 -5.98 16.56 4.45
C GLY A 16 -4.56 16.12 4.09
N GLU A 17 -3.84 15.42 4.98
CA GLU A 17 -2.59 14.77 4.61
C GLU A 17 -2.86 13.53 3.74
N PRO A 18 -2.15 13.37 2.60
CA PRO A 18 -2.26 12.18 1.77
C PRO A 18 -1.60 10.98 2.46
N VAL A 19 -1.89 9.78 1.96
CA VAL A 19 -1.16 8.58 2.37
C VAL A 19 0.29 8.70 1.90
N LEU A 20 1.23 8.39 2.80
CA LEU A 20 2.66 8.33 2.49
C LEU A 20 3.09 6.89 2.25
N TYR A 21 3.99 6.69 1.29
CA TYR A 21 4.49 5.39 0.89
C TYR A 21 6.00 5.35 0.93
N LEU A 22 6.57 4.21 1.33
CA LEU A 22 7.98 3.91 1.07
C LEU A 22 8.12 3.56 -0.42
N ARG A 23 8.81 4.38 -1.21
CA ARG A 23 8.91 4.24 -2.67
C ARG A 23 10.37 4.12 -3.09
N GLY A 24 10.73 3.10 -3.86
CA GLY A 24 12.11 2.86 -4.22
C GLY A 24 12.31 1.66 -5.16
N GLY A 25 13.55 1.19 -5.29
CA GLY A 25 13.84 0.00 -6.11
C GLY A 25 13.03 -1.23 -5.70
N LEU A 26 12.71 -1.35 -4.40
CA LEU A 26 11.90 -2.42 -3.80
C LEU A 26 10.48 -2.56 -4.36
N ASN A 27 9.90 -1.50 -4.90
CA ASN A 27 8.55 -1.49 -5.48
C ASN A 27 8.51 -0.75 -6.81
N ASN A 28 9.65 -0.69 -7.50
CA ASN A 28 9.80 0.02 -8.77
C ASN A 28 9.27 1.47 -8.73
N TRP A 29 9.48 2.14 -7.59
CA TRP A 29 9.03 3.50 -7.30
C TRP A 29 7.50 3.69 -7.26
N ALA A 30 6.71 2.62 -7.17
CA ALA A 30 5.26 2.66 -7.06
C ALA A 30 4.77 3.00 -5.64
N ALA A 31 3.56 3.56 -5.52
CA ALA A 31 2.83 3.70 -4.26
C ALA A 31 1.95 2.45 -4.04
N LEU A 32 2.47 1.44 -3.36
CA LEU A 32 1.74 0.20 -3.06
C LEU A 32 1.31 0.17 -1.59
N ASP A 33 0.09 -0.29 -1.32
CA ASP A 33 -0.48 -0.36 0.04
C ASP A 33 0.36 -1.19 1.03
N GLU A 34 1.08 -2.20 0.54
CA GLU A 34 2.01 -2.98 1.36
C GLU A 34 3.16 -2.11 1.93
N PHE A 35 3.48 -1.00 1.27
CA PHE A 35 4.49 -0.02 1.67
C PHE A 35 3.89 1.31 2.14
N ALA A 36 2.57 1.38 2.33
CA ALA A 36 1.91 2.54 2.92
C ALA A 36 2.28 2.67 4.40
N PHE A 37 2.57 3.90 4.80
CA PHE A 37 2.75 4.27 6.19
C PHE A 37 1.39 4.42 6.89
N THR A 38 1.32 3.92 8.12
CA THR A 38 0.18 4.10 9.01
C THR A 38 0.57 5.06 10.11
N TYR A 39 -0.21 6.13 10.27
CA TYR A 39 -0.02 7.02 11.41
C TYR A 39 -0.55 6.39 12.69
N SER A 40 0.21 6.51 13.77
CA SER A 40 -0.18 6.03 15.09
C SER A 40 0.29 7.02 16.16
N CYS A 41 -0.55 7.99 16.49
CA CYS A 41 -0.41 8.97 17.58
C CYS A 41 0.76 9.95 17.52
N ASP A 42 1.97 9.49 17.18
CA ASP A 42 3.20 10.29 17.30
C ASP A 42 4.03 10.29 16.00
N ALA A 43 3.80 9.31 15.13
CA ALA A 43 4.57 9.11 13.93
C ALA A 43 3.84 8.24 12.91
N TYR A 44 4.40 8.23 11.70
CA TYR A 44 4.06 7.35 10.60
C TYR A 44 4.95 6.11 10.66
N TYR A 45 4.35 4.92 10.55
CA TYR A 45 5.03 3.64 10.66
C TYR A 45 4.78 2.74 9.45
N VAL A 46 5.81 2.02 9.00
CA VAL A 46 5.65 0.89 8.07
C VAL A 46 6.57 -0.24 8.50
N ASN A 47 6.05 -1.48 8.43
CA ASN A 47 6.85 -2.69 8.64
C ASN A 47 7.23 -3.27 7.28
N VAL A 48 8.48 -3.66 7.13
CA VAL A 48 9.00 -4.28 5.90
C VAL A 48 9.80 -5.53 6.23
N LYS A 49 9.85 -6.46 5.28
CA LYS A 49 10.77 -7.61 5.31
C LYS A 49 11.64 -7.57 4.06
N LEU A 50 12.76 -6.87 4.15
CA LEU A 50 13.66 -6.60 3.03
C LEU A 50 15.08 -7.05 3.37
N THR A 51 15.87 -7.35 2.35
CA THR A 51 17.29 -7.70 2.50
C THR A 51 18.14 -6.98 1.48
N GLY A 52 19.39 -6.69 1.85
CA GLY A 52 20.36 -6.06 0.96
C GLY A 52 20.19 -4.54 0.87
N HIS A 53 20.99 -3.93 -0.01
CA HIS A 53 20.95 -2.50 -0.25
C HIS A 53 19.70 -2.10 -1.04
N GLN A 54 18.94 -1.14 -0.52
CA GLN A 54 17.77 -0.58 -1.17
C GLN A 54 17.90 0.94 -1.25
N GLU A 55 17.55 1.50 -2.41
CA GLU A 55 17.34 2.93 -2.58
C GLU A 55 15.86 3.27 -2.53
N PHE A 56 15.51 4.34 -1.82
CA PHE A 56 14.11 4.75 -1.62
C PHE A 56 13.97 6.23 -1.28
N LYS A 57 12.72 6.69 -1.27
CA LYS A 57 12.20 7.94 -0.71
C LYS A 57 10.90 7.63 0.03
N ILE A 58 10.36 8.63 0.71
CA ILE A 58 9.01 8.57 1.25
C ILE A 58 8.19 9.63 0.55
N ALA A 59 7.10 9.26 -0.10
CA ALA A 59 6.26 10.23 -0.80
C ALA A 59 4.80 9.78 -0.87
N ASP A 60 3.90 10.73 -1.12
CA ASP A 60 2.55 10.44 -1.57
C ASP A 60 2.54 9.87 -3.00
N GLU A 61 1.38 9.39 -3.45
CA GLU A 61 1.19 8.79 -4.77
C GLU A 61 1.60 9.75 -5.91
N SER A 62 1.23 11.02 -5.80
CA SER A 62 1.45 12.04 -6.82
C SER A 62 2.83 12.71 -6.80
N TRP A 63 3.76 12.24 -5.95
CA TRP A 63 5.07 12.90 -5.77
C TRP A 63 4.97 14.39 -5.43
N THR A 64 3.96 14.78 -4.66
CA THR A 64 3.75 16.17 -4.26
C THR A 64 4.99 16.65 -3.49
N PRO A 65 5.63 17.76 -3.87
CA PRO A 65 6.87 18.21 -3.23
C PRO A 65 6.76 18.41 -1.71
N GLN A 66 5.58 18.81 -1.22
CA GLN A 66 5.28 18.98 0.21
C GLN A 66 5.31 17.66 1.00
N PHE A 67 4.95 16.55 0.35
CA PHE A 67 4.82 15.23 0.95
C PHE A 67 5.93 14.27 0.49
N THR A 68 6.93 14.79 -0.23
CA THR A 68 8.11 14.03 -0.66
C THR A 68 9.28 14.30 0.30
N TYR A 69 9.82 13.24 0.88
CA TYR A 69 10.94 13.25 1.82
C TYR A 69 12.08 12.36 1.32
N GLY A 70 13.31 12.88 1.42
CA GLY A 70 14.51 12.17 0.99
C GLY A 70 15.76 12.69 1.69
N ALA A 71 16.91 12.45 1.08
CA ALA A 71 18.18 13.00 1.56
C ALA A 71 18.25 14.52 1.35
N LYS A 72 19.00 15.20 2.22
CA LYS A 72 19.47 16.57 1.97
C LYS A 72 20.69 16.49 1.05
N GLY A 73 20.53 16.85 -0.22
CA GLY A 73 21.54 16.72 -1.27
C GLY A 73 21.23 15.60 -2.26
N ALA A 74 22.24 15.12 -2.99
CA ALA A 74 22.07 14.11 -4.05
C ALA A 74 21.63 12.72 -3.54
N GLY A 75 22.01 12.37 -2.31
CA GLY A 75 21.63 11.11 -1.67
C GLY A 75 22.28 10.95 -0.29
N ALA A 76 21.80 10.00 0.51
CA ALA A 76 22.37 9.70 1.81
C ALA A 76 22.07 8.26 2.27
N THR A 77 22.97 7.68 3.06
CA THR A 77 22.71 6.40 3.75
C THR A 77 22.07 6.64 5.10
N VAL A 78 20.93 6.01 5.36
CA VAL A 78 20.24 6.04 6.64
C VAL A 78 20.89 5.01 7.58
N PRO A 79 21.42 5.41 8.74
CA PRO A 79 22.00 4.47 9.70
C PRO A 79 20.92 3.58 10.34
N ALA A 80 21.28 2.34 10.67
CA ALA A 80 20.44 1.47 11.48
C ALA A 80 20.36 2.01 12.92
N ASN A 81 19.17 1.93 13.53
CA ASN A 81 18.93 2.23 14.94
C ASN A 81 19.29 3.66 15.38
N ALA A 82 19.37 4.61 14.44
CA ALA A 82 19.62 6.01 14.73
C ALA A 82 18.68 6.92 13.95
N ALA A 83 18.21 7.98 14.61
CA ALA A 83 17.36 8.99 13.99
C ALA A 83 18.15 9.76 12.92
N PHE A 84 17.57 9.89 11.73
CA PHE A 84 18.19 10.53 10.59
C PHE A 84 17.29 11.63 10.03
N GLY A 85 17.81 12.86 9.98
CA GLY A 85 17.05 14.01 9.49
C GLY A 85 16.93 14.03 7.97
N LEU A 86 15.71 14.12 7.47
CA LEU A 86 15.40 14.15 6.04
C LEU A 86 15.32 15.58 5.49
N GLY A 87 15.40 15.71 4.18
CA GLY A 87 14.96 16.89 3.44
C GLY A 87 13.48 16.82 3.06
N ARG A 88 12.98 17.89 2.43
CA ARG A 88 11.65 17.96 1.80
C ARG A 88 11.78 18.33 0.33
N GLY A 89 10.91 17.81 -0.52
CA GLY A 89 10.86 18.11 -1.96
C GLY A 89 10.63 19.58 -2.29
N THR A 90 10.05 20.36 -1.36
CA THR A 90 9.90 21.82 -1.49
C THR A 90 11.21 22.59 -1.38
N LEU A 91 12.29 21.97 -0.90
CA LEU A 91 13.61 22.59 -0.77
C LEU A 91 14.52 22.14 -1.92
N PRO A 92 15.35 23.04 -2.49
CA PRO A 92 16.34 22.66 -3.49
C PRO A 92 17.25 21.52 -2.99
N GLY A 93 17.26 20.41 -3.72
CA GLY A 93 18.02 19.21 -3.33
C GLY A 93 17.50 18.51 -2.08
N GLY A 94 16.29 18.81 -1.60
CA GLY A 94 15.73 18.23 -0.37
C GLY A 94 15.07 16.85 -0.54
N ALA A 95 15.19 16.23 -1.71
CA ALA A 95 14.61 14.93 -1.99
C ALA A 95 15.57 14.00 -2.76
N GLY A 96 16.84 13.95 -2.38
CA GLY A 96 17.78 12.94 -2.90
C GLY A 96 17.40 11.53 -2.46
N ASN A 97 17.96 10.50 -3.12
CA ASN A 97 17.67 9.11 -2.74
C ASN A 97 18.26 8.78 -1.37
N LEU A 98 17.47 8.11 -0.53
CA LEU A 98 17.93 7.47 0.68
C LEU A 98 18.40 6.04 0.35
N ALA A 99 19.41 5.57 1.06
CA ALA A 99 19.88 4.19 0.96
C ALA A 99 19.93 3.53 2.34
N HIS A 100 19.60 2.25 2.42
CA HIS A 100 19.78 1.45 3.64
C HIS A 100 20.06 -0.01 3.28
N ALA A 101 20.89 -0.69 4.09
CA ALA A 101 21.15 -2.12 3.96
C ALA A 101 20.24 -2.88 4.93
N PHE A 102 19.14 -3.43 4.42
CA PHE A 102 18.17 -4.17 5.21
C PHE A 102 18.65 -5.59 5.52
N THR A 103 18.25 -6.11 6.68
CA THR A 103 18.71 -7.42 7.20
C THR A 103 17.56 -8.37 7.57
N GLY A 104 16.36 -8.12 7.06
CA GLY A 104 15.15 -8.90 7.35
C GLY A 104 13.99 -7.99 7.73
N GLU A 105 13.36 -8.28 8.87
CA GLU A 105 12.20 -7.51 9.35
C GLU A 105 12.61 -6.22 10.05
N HIS A 106 12.05 -5.10 9.62
CA HIS A 106 12.31 -3.77 10.16
C HIS A 106 11.02 -2.96 10.32
N THR A 107 11.03 -2.04 11.29
CA THR A 107 10.07 -0.93 11.36
C THR A 107 10.77 0.34 10.92
N LEU A 108 10.15 1.06 9.98
CA LEU A 108 10.51 2.44 9.65
C LEU A 108 9.54 3.36 10.39
N ARG A 109 10.06 4.34 11.12
CA ARG A 109 9.31 5.36 11.85
C ARG A 109 9.66 6.73 11.30
N LEU A 110 8.72 7.38 10.61
CA LEU A 110 8.81 8.76 10.15
C LEU A 110 8.08 9.67 11.16
N SER A 111 8.82 10.60 11.76
CA SER A 111 8.29 11.54 12.75
C SER A 111 8.72 12.97 12.43
N PHE A 112 8.07 13.95 13.07
CA PHE A 112 8.29 15.37 12.81
C PHE A 112 8.63 16.17 14.08
N PRO A 113 9.68 15.81 14.85
CA PRO A 113 10.07 16.59 16.02
C PRO A 113 10.38 18.03 15.63
N GLY A 114 9.72 18.99 16.28
CA GLY A 114 9.84 20.42 15.91
C GLY A 114 9.46 20.71 14.46
N GLY A 115 8.59 19.89 13.86
CA GLY A 115 8.15 20.00 12.47
C GLY A 115 9.16 19.51 11.42
N GLN A 116 10.27 18.89 11.82
CA GLN A 116 11.34 18.44 10.92
C GLN A 116 11.26 16.94 10.63
N PRO A 117 11.21 16.50 9.35
CA PRO A 117 11.06 15.09 9.01
C PRO A 117 12.30 14.30 9.46
N THR A 118 12.07 13.25 10.25
CA THR A 118 13.11 12.41 10.84
C THR A 118 12.71 10.95 10.68
N LEU A 119 13.60 10.15 10.09
CA LEU A 119 13.40 8.72 9.87
C LEU A 119 14.27 7.91 10.85
N LEU A 120 13.68 6.88 11.45
CA LEU A 120 14.38 5.83 12.17
C LEU A 120 14.09 4.49 11.51
N ILE A 121 15.11 3.69 11.26
CA ILE A 121 14.99 2.30 10.78
C ILE A 121 15.57 1.38 11.85
N GLY A 122 14.74 0.55 12.45
CA GLY A 122 15.14 -0.34 13.56
C GLY A 122 14.54 -1.74 13.44
N PRO A 123 14.67 -2.58 14.49
CA PRO A 123 13.97 -3.85 14.55
C PRO A 123 12.46 -3.66 14.37
N LYS A 124 11.77 -4.71 13.94
CA LYS A 124 10.30 -4.69 13.87
C LYS A 124 9.70 -4.54 15.27
N THR A 125 9.23 -3.35 15.60
CA THR A 125 8.64 -3.01 16.91
C THR A 125 7.23 -2.47 16.80
N PHE A 126 6.81 -1.98 15.63
CA PHE A 126 5.46 -1.48 15.44
C PHE A 126 4.49 -2.66 15.30
N ALA A 127 3.60 -2.82 16.27
CA ALA A 127 2.43 -3.69 16.13
C ALA A 127 1.36 -2.87 15.43
N ASP A 128 1.22 -3.07 14.12
CA ASP A 128 0.27 -2.35 13.28
C ASP A 128 -1.16 -2.54 13.83
N PRO A 129 -1.78 -1.49 14.41
CA PRO A 129 -3.12 -1.62 14.97
C PRO A 129 -4.21 -1.64 13.88
N VAL A 130 -3.85 -1.28 12.64
CA VAL A 130 -4.76 -1.14 11.50
C VAL A 130 -4.69 -2.35 10.56
N ARG A 131 -3.51 -2.93 10.30
CA ARG A 131 -3.40 -4.27 9.69
C ARG A 131 -3.74 -5.34 10.73
N LYS A 132 -5.04 -5.54 10.95
CA LYS A 132 -5.49 -6.86 11.39
C LYS A 132 -5.05 -7.85 10.32
N GLN A 133 -4.07 -8.68 10.65
CA GLN A 133 -3.72 -9.81 9.81
C GLN A 133 -5.00 -10.58 9.51
N VAL A 134 -5.31 -10.80 8.23
CA VAL A 134 -6.47 -11.60 7.85
C VAL A 134 -6.19 -13.03 8.28
N THR A 135 -6.75 -13.43 9.42
CA THR A 135 -6.59 -14.78 9.99
C THR A 135 -7.82 -15.65 9.76
N ASP A 136 -8.90 -15.07 9.23
CA ASP A 136 -10.13 -15.80 8.96
C ASP A 136 -9.88 -16.86 7.86
N PRO A 137 -10.12 -18.15 8.13
CA PRO A 137 -9.81 -19.22 7.18
C PRO A 137 -10.68 -19.17 5.92
N VAL A 138 -11.90 -18.61 5.99
CA VAL A 138 -12.74 -18.38 4.81
C VAL A 138 -12.14 -17.25 3.98
N ALA A 139 -11.74 -16.13 4.60
CA ALA A 139 -11.09 -15.03 3.89
C ALA A 139 -9.74 -15.46 3.25
N LEU A 140 -8.97 -16.29 3.93
CA LEU A 140 -7.71 -16.83 3.41
C LEU A 140 -7.89 -17.86 2.29
N SER A 141 -9.11 -18.37 2.09
CA SER A 141 -9.42 -19.35 1.04
C SER A 141 -9.78 -18.72 -0.30
N LEU A 142 -9.86 -17.38 -0.39
CA LEU A 142 -10.18 -16.69 -1.64
C LEU A 142 -9.07 -16.92 -2.67
N VAL A 143 -9.45 -17.38 -3.86
CA VAL A 143 -8.54 -17.62 -4.97
C VAL A 143 -9.12 -17.05 -6.26
N HIS A 144 -8.29 -16.29 -6.98
CA HIS A 144 -8.50 -15.85 -8.34
C HIS A 144 -7.19 -16.08 -9.12
N ASP A 145 -7.24 -16.79 -10.25
CA ASP A 145 -6.12 -16.85 -11.19
C ASP A 145 -6.54 -16.25 -12.53
N SER A 146 -6.03 -15.06 -12.84
CA SER A 146 -6.37 -14.31 -14.06
C SER A 146 -5.98 -15.03 -15.37
N ARG A 147 -5.26 -16.15 -15.29
CA ARG A 147 -4.85 -17.02 -16.41
C ARG A 147 -5.73 -18.25 -16.55
N LEU A 148 -6.74 -18.44 -15.70
CA LEU A 148 -7.75 -19.50 -15.84
C LEU A 148 -9.03 -18.93 -16.45
N LEU A 149 -9.54 -19.57 -17.51
CA LEU A 149 -10.78 -19.13 -18.18
C LEU A 149 -11.97 -19.16 -17.23
N ALA A 150 -11.90 -20.05 -16.24
CA ALA A 150 -12.85 -20.10 -15.15
C ALA A 150 -12.82 -18.82 -14.30
N ASP A 151 -11.68 -18.17 -14.11
CA ASP A 151 -11.57 -17.03 -13.20
C ASP A 151 -11.59 -15.67 -13.95
N ARG A 152 -11.29 -15.65 -15.26
CA ARG A 152 -11.43 -14.47 -16.12
C ARG A 152 -11.75 -14.85 -17.57
N SER A 153 -12.76 -14.22 -18.17
CA SER A 153 -13.12 -14.45 -19.58
C SER A 153 -13.75 -13.21 -20.23
N PRO A 154 -13.40 -12.86 -21.48
CA PRO A 154 -12.33 -13.44 -22.28
C PRO A 154 -10.93 -13.03 -21.78
N PHE A 155 -9.90 -13.71 -22.27
CA PHE A 155 -8.51 -13.34 -21.97
C PHE A 155 -7.98 -12.24 -22.87
N GLY A 156 -6.94 -11.57 -22.37
CA GLY A 156 -6.14 -10.63 -23.15
C GLY A 156 -6.78 -9.27 -23.31
N ALA A 157 -6.30 -8.53 -24.31
CA ALA A 157 -6.87 -7.25 -24.70
C ALA A 157 -8.28 -7.49 -25.26
N VAL A 158 -9.24 -6.70 -24.79
CA VAL A 158 -10.63 -6.74 -25.24
C VAL A 158 -10.96 -5.43 -25.92
N THR A 159 -11.86 -5.47 -26.91
CA THR A 159 -12.34 -4.24 -27.55
C THR A 159 -13.32 -3.51 -26.63
N ALA A 160 -13.41 -2.20 -26.77
CA ALA A 160 -14.44 -1.42 -26.10
C ALA A 160 -15.84 -2.03 -26.33
N GLY A 161 -16.68 -2.06 -25.29
CA GLY A 161 -17.99 -2.73 -25.27
C GLY A 161 -17.93 -4.23 -24.98
N THR A 162 -16.75 -4.82 -24.77
CA THR A 162 -16.65 -6.24 -24.40
C THR A 162 -16.97 -6.43 -22.93
N LYS A 163 -17.91 -7.33 -22.64
CA LYS A 163 -18.17 -7.81 -21.27
C LYS A 163 -17.09 -8.78 -20.85
N VAL A 164 -16.38 -8.44 -19.78
CA VAL A 164 -15.40 -9.31 -19.12
C VAL A 164 -16.02 -9.83 -17.84
N GLN A 165 -16.09 -11.14 -17.72
CA GLN A 165 -16.47 -11.83 -16.50
C GLN A 165 -15.23 -12.08 -15.64
N PHE A 166 -15.41 -11.87 -14.34
CA PHE A 166 -14.45 -12.20 -13.30
C PHE A 166 -15.08 -13.21 -12.36
N ALA A 167 -14.28 -14.15 -11.87
CA ALA A 167 -14.70 -15.09 -10.86
C ALA A 167 -13.67 -15.26 -9.75
N ILE A 168 -14.20 -15.52 -8.56
CA ILE A 168 -13.45 -15.83 -7.36
C ILE A 168 -13.99 -17.14 -6.78
N ARG A 169 -13.09 -17.99 -6.31
CA ARG A 169 -13.40 -19.20 -5.56
C ARG A 169 -13.11 -18.99 -4.08
N ALA A 170 -13.95 -19.52 -3.21
CA ALA A 170 -13.76 -19.47 -1.76
C ALA A 170 -14.32 -20.72 -1.08
N ALA A 171 -13.86 -21.02 0.14
CA ALA A 171 -14.55 -21.95 1.02
C ALA A 171 -15.95 -21.42 1.38
N LYS A 172 -16.82 -22.31 1.84
CA LYS A 172 -18.15 -21.90 2.33
C LYS A 172 -18.03 -20.93 3.50
N GLY A 173 -18.94 -19.96 3.54
CA GLY A 173 -19.07 -19.01 4.66
C GLY A 173 -18.81 -17.57 4.28
N VAL A 174 -18.58 -17.27 2.99
CA VAL A 174 -18.52 -15.89 2.52
C VAL A 174 -19.92 -15.29 2.53
N ASP A 175 -20.11 -14.13 3.17
CA ASP A 175 -21.40 -13.42 3.18
C ASP A 175 -21.62 -12.64 1.88
N SER A 176 -20.62 -11.86 1.46
CA SER A 176 -20.61 -11.12 0.19
C SER A 176 -19.18 -10.87 -0.29
N ILE A 177 -19.02 -10.63 -1.59
CA ILE A 177 -17.77 -10.16 -2.20
C ILE A 177 -18.08 -8.95 -3.06
N VAL A 178 -17.27 -7.90 -2.93
CA VAL A 178 -17.29 -6.74 -3.82
C VAL A 178 -15.93 -6.66 -4.48
N MET A 179 -15.89 -6.72 -5.80
CA MET A 179 -14.69 -6.48 -6.59
C MET A 179 -14.56 -4.99 -6.86
N VAL A 180 -13.42 -4.42 -6.54
CA VAL A 180 -13.08 -3.04 -6.89
C VAL A 180 -12.28 -3.08 -8.20
N LEU A 181 -12.78 -2.40 -9.22
CA LEU A 181 -12.11 -2.27 -10.50
C LEU A 181 -11.45 -0.89 -10.55
N GLU A 182 -10.15 -0.83 -10.82
CA GLU A 182 -9.37 0.40 -10.84
C GLU A 182 -8.67 0.59 -12.18
N LYS A 183 -8.62 1.84 -12.65
CA LYS A 183 -7.84 2.25 -13.81
C LYS A 183 -6.44 2.61 -13.35
N ARG A 184 -5.44 1.91 -13.91
CA ARG A 184 -4.03 2.26 -13.72
C ARG A 184 -3.59 3.20 -14.83
N ARG A 185 -3.21 4.44 -14.47
CA ARG A 185 -2.54 5.37 -15.38
C ARG A 185 -1.04 5.29 -15.14
N LEU A 186 -0.29 5.04 -16.21
CA LEU A 186 1.18 5.03 -16.21
C LEU A 186 1.68 6.08 -17.20
N GLU A 187 2.42 7.08 -16.74
CA GLU A 187 3.06 8.08 -17.60
C GLU A 187 4.59 8.08 -17.45
N GLY A 188 5.28 8.39 -18.54
CA GLY A 188 6.75 8.43 -18.59
C GLY A 188 7.39 7.06 -18.33
N ASN A 189 8.61 7.07 -17.79
CA ASN A 189 9.29 5.84 -17.35
C ASN A 189 8.81 5.45 -15.93
N GLN A 190 7.49 5.38 -15.76
CA GLN A 190 6.79 5.16 -14.47
C GLN A 190 6.84 6.34 -13.50
N ASP A 191 6.93 7.56 -14.04
CA ASP A 191 7.02 8.80 -13.25
C ASP A 191 5.67 9.15 -12.61
N LEU A 192 4.55 8.79 -13.27
CA LEU A 192 3.21 8.86 -12.71
C LEU A 192 2.59 7.47 -12.71
N LEU A 193 2.21 6.99 -11.53
CA LEU A 193 1.42 5.79 -11.33
C LEU A 193 0.22 6.18 -10.47
N GLU A 194 -0.96 6.22 -11.07
CA GLU A 194 -2.22 6.60 -10.42
C GLU A 194 -3.22 5.45 -10.56
N TYR A 195 -3.84 5.05 -9.46
CA TYR A 195 -4.99 4.14 -9.45
C TYR A 195 -6.27 4.92 -9.15
N SER A 196 -7.22 4.91 -10.08
CA SER A 196 -8.55 5.50 -9.88
C SER A 196 -9.62 4.42 -9.90
N GLU A 197 -10.47 4.38 -8.87
CA GLU A 197 -11.61 3.46 -8.83
C GLU A 197 -12.58 3.75 -9.98
N ILE A 198 -12.84 2.74 -10.81
CA ILE A 198 -13.82 2.77 -11.91
C ILE A 198 -15.18 2.35 -11.34
N GLU A 199 -15.24 1.21 -10.66
CA GLU A 199 -16.50 0.61 -10.21
C GLU A 199 -16.29 -0.38 -9.06
N ARG A 200 -17.30 -0.48 -8.19
CA ARG A 200 -17.47 -1.55 -7.21
C ARG A 200 -18.54 -2.51 -7.69
N ILE A 201 -18.16 -3.75 -7.97
CA ILE A 201 -19.01 -4.79 -8.55
C ILE A 201 -19.31 -5.83 -7.48
N PRO A 202 -20.53 -5.87 -6.91
CA PRO A 202 -20.96 -6.96 -6.04
C PRO A 202 -21.00 -8.27 -6.84
N LEU A 203 -20.24 -9.27 -6.40
CA LEU A 203 -20.23 -10.58 -7.04
C LEU A 203 -21.46 -11.38 -6.62
N GLN A 204 -21.99 -12.16 -7.55
CA GLN A 204 -23.10 -13.06 -7.33
C GLN A 204 -22.58 -14.46 -6.99
N ARG A 205 -23.12 -15.08 -5.94
CA ARG A 205 -22.81 -16.45 -5.57
C ARG A 205 -23.42 -17.41 -6.59
N GLU A 206 -22.60 -18.24 -7.20
CA GLU A 206 -23.01 -19.37 -8.03
C GLU A 206 -23.20 -20.64 -7.19
N ALA A 207 -24.12 -21.50 -7.61
CA ALA A 207 -24.42 -22.74 -6.90
C ALA A 207 -23.18 -23.66 -6.85
N ALA A 208 -22.77 -24.06 -5.64
CA ALA A 208 -21.56 -24.84 -5.43
C ALA A 208 -21.72 -26.30 -5.89
N ALA A 209 -20.81 -26.78 -6.74
CA ALA A 209 -20.53 -28.21 -6.89
C ALA A 209 -19.54 -28.61 -5.78
N SER A 210 -20.07 -29.13 -4.67
CA SER A 210 -19.37 -29.66 -3.48
C SER A 210 -18.02 -29.02 -3.10
N GLY A 211 -18.00 -28.30 -1.97
CA GLY A 211 -16.79 -27.90 -1.25
C GLY A 211 -16.37 -26.44 -1.42
N THR A 212 -16.40 -25.93 -2.66
CA THR A 212 -15.94 -24.56 -2.98
C THR A 212 -17.08 -23.74 -3.57
N GLU A 213 -17.29 -22.54 -3.03
CA GLU A 213 -18.22 -21.56 -3.57
C GLU A 213 -17.54 -20.76 -4.69
N ARG A 214 -18.33 -20.39 -5.69
CA ARG A 214 -17.89 -19.58 -6.81
C ARG A 214 -18.69 -18.30 -6.84
N TRP A 215 -18.03 -17.19 -7.10
CA TRP A 215 -18.61 -15.85 -7.10
C TRP A 215 -18.23 -15.16 -8.40
N THR A 216 -19.21 -14.61 -9.12
CA THR A 216 -18.97 -13.99 -10.43
C THR A 216 -19.51 -12.57 -10.53
N GLY A 217 -18.81 -11.75 -11.31
CA GLY A 217 -19.19 -10.39 -11.64
C GLY A 217 -18.79 -10.09 -13.08
N THR A 218 -19.38 -9.07 -13.68
CA THR A 218 -19.10 -8.69 -15.07
C THR A 218 -18.97 -7.18 -15.16
N HIS A 219 -17.99 -6.72 -15.93
CA HIS A 219 -17.84 -5.32 -16.30
C HIS A 219 -17.76 -5.20 -17.82
N GLU A 220 -18.35 -4.15 -18.37
CA GLU A 220 -18.22 -3.80 -19.78
C GLU A 220 -17.23 -2.64 -19.92
N PHE A 221 -16.05 -2.93 -20.46
CA PHE A 221 -15.02 -1.90 -20.64
C PHE A 221 -15.40 -1.02 -21.84
N ASN A 222 -15.85 0.20 -21.58
CA ASN A 222 -16.29 1.14 -22.62
C ASN A 222 -15.14 1.95 -23.25
N GLU A 223 -13.97 1.92 -22.61
CA GLU A 223 -12.72 2.51 -23.10
C GLU A 223 -11.64 1.44 -23.17
N PRO A 224 -10.74 1.48 -24.17
CA PRO A 224 -9.59 0.59 -24.25
C PRO A 224 -8.54 0.84 -23.14
#